data_AF-A0A7X2Z2N2-F1
#
_entry.id   AF-A0A7X2Z2N2-F1
#
_cell.length_a   1.000
_cell.length_b   1.000
_cell.length_c   1.000
_cell.angle_alpha   90.00
_cell.angle_beta   90.00
_cell.angle_gamma   90.00
#
_symmetry.space_group_name_H-M   'P 1'
#
loop_
_entity.id
_entity.type
_entity.pdbx_description
1 polymer ?
#
loop_
_entity_poly.entity_id
_entity_poly.type
_entity_poly.pdbx_seq_one_letter_code
_entity_poly.pdbx_strand_id
1 'polypeptide(L)'
;MTDLQLTQSFSMLALNAQRSLEMITAKKVALRCIAAAVILEVYLDQGFTQTKNQLALKKDVLEQSHTMLFQEIILKSLARQNAKKSWDLRDWLKRASMLPGSTLKKLEQAVSGSLKELGLLEEIPHLLGCDLYFDSAGVNIKEYRSDIQEYSSISENIRAEILEDGPVTDETICMLWLLRESGCMHDFFSRNELDIVSARMYKLYQGAPLAKALYPIRIHRGIELAAKQFFRMKKGAVKTQVGSGLNFLFPILERSQAVFIDLEAMFSNPAARLHDVKQRLESKGHTVTVLQEGQIPTIKIDNIVYQAIPHAIYGRVPIHGVRLIPKPLI
;
A
#
# COMPACT_ATOMS: atom_id res chain seq x y z
N MET A 1 -5.29 19.51 7.69
CA MET A 1 -4.20 18.66 7.19
C MET A 1 -3.24 18.48 8.34
N THR A 2 -3.06 17.24 8.75
CA THR A 2 -2.06 16.91 9.76
C THR A 2 -0.68 17.02 9.11
N ASP A 3 0.29 17.62 9.79
CA ASP A 3 1.67 17.69 9.29
C ASP A 3 2.32 16.31 9.45
N LEU A 4 2.21 15.49 8.41
CA LEU A 4 2.68 14.10 8.39
C LEU A 4 4.03 14.00 7.70
N GLN A 5 4.91 13.20 8.28
CA GLN A 5 6.16 12.87 7.62
C GLN A 5 5.95 11.91 6.45
N LEU A 6 6.86 11.93 5.47
CA LEU A 6 6.83 11.05 4.29
C LEU A 6 6.54 9.58 4.63
N THR A 7 7.16 9.06 5.70
CA THR A 7 6.99 7.68 6.16
C THR A 7 5.58 7.42 6.63
N GLN A 8 4.98 8.34 7.40
CA GLN A 8 3.61 8.22 7.90
C GLN A 8 2.62 8.32 6.73
N SER A 9 2.78 9.32 5.86
CA SER A 9 1.97 9.52 4.66
C SER A 9 1.98 8.28 3.77
N PHE A 10 3.16 7.76 3.43
CA PHE A 10 3.27 6.54 2.63
C PHE A 10 2.72 5.31 3.36
N SER A 11 2.87 5.23 4.68
CA SER A 11 2.35 4.10 5.47
C SER A 11 0.82 4.04 5.46
N MET A 12 0.13 5.18 5.52
CA MET A 12 -1.32 5.22 5.32
C MET A 12 -1.71 4.63 3.96
N LEU A 13 -1.04 5.07 2.89
CA LEU A 13 -1.31 4.55 1.55
C LEU A 13 -1.04 3.04 1.42
N ALA A 14 0.10 2.60 1.95
CA ALA A 14 0.61 1.25 1.76
C ALA A 14 -0.08 0.23 2.67
N LEU A 15 -0.48 0.60 3.89
CA LEU A 15 -1.14 -0.29 4.85
C LEU A 15 -2.66 -0.33 4.70
N ASN A 16 -3.29 0.66 4.07
CA ASN A 16 -4.73 0.64 3.83
C ASN A 16 -5.19 -0.66 3.17
N ALA A 17 -6.25 -1.27 3.72
CA ALA A 17 -6.82 -2.57 3.35
C ALA A 17 -5.83 -3.76 3.39
N GLN A 18 -4.67 -3.61 4.03
CA GLN A 18 -3.79 -4.74 4.31
C GLN A 18 -4.28 -5.50 5.54
N ARG A 19 -4.14 -6.83 5.52
CA ARG A 19 -4.38 -7.68 6.67
C ARG A 19 -3.54 -7.25 7.86
N SER A 20 -4.16 -6.89 8.98
CA SER A 20 -3.43 -6.40 10.15
C SER A 20 -2.76 -7.54 10.93
N LEU A 21 -3.37 -8.72 10.97
CA LEU A 21 -2.88 -9.86 11.75
C LEU A 21 -1.84 -10.69 10.99
N GLU A 22 -2.02 -10.87 9.68
CA GLU A 22 -1.21 -11.79 8.87
C GLU A 22 -0.16 -11.09 8.02
N MET A 23 1.05 -11.63 8.02
CA MET A 23 2.16 -11.12 7.22
C MET A 23 2.15 -11.71 5.79
N ILE A 24 1.24 -11.20 4.95
CA ILE A 24 1.13 -11.56 3.52
C ILE A 24 2.26 -10.93 2.68
N THR A 25 2.38 -11.30 1.42
CA THR A 25 3.49 -10.83 0.59
C THR A 25 3.35 -9.36 0.27
N ALA A 26 2.15 -8.90 -0.10
CA ALA A 26 1.84 -7.49 -0.29
C ALA A 26 2.24 -6.64 0.92
N LYS A 27 1.89 -7.07 2.14
CA LYS A 27 2.30 -6.37 3.37
C LYS A 27 3.81 -6.35 3.58
N LYS A 28 4.52 -7.47 3.32
CA LYS A 28 6.01 -7.48 3.38
C LYS A 28 6.65 -6.52 2.39
N VAL A 29 6.05 -6.38 1.21
CA VAL A 29 6.49 -5.43 0.19
C VAL A 29 6.30 -4.00 0.68
N ALA A 30 5.08 -3.69 1.16
CA ALA A 30 4.74 -2.40 1.74
C ALA A 30 5.71 -2.02 2.86
N LEU A 31 5.94 -2.90 3.83
CA LEU A 31 6.85 -2.64 4.96
C LEU A 31 8.31 -2.41 4.54
N ARG A 32 8.78 -3.06 3.47
CA ARG A 32 10.11 -2.78 2.92
C ARG A 32 10.20 -1.42 2.27
N CYS A 33 9.12 -0.97 1.63
CA CYS A 33 9.03 0.38 1.07
C CYS A 33 8.87 1.41 2.19
N ILE A 34 8.14 1.12 3.27
CA ILE A 34 8.08 1.97 4.47
C ILE A 34 9.46 2.10 5.11
N ALA A 35 10.23 1.01 5.19
CA ALA A 35 11.62 1.08 5.64
C ALA A 35 12.50 1.96 4.73
N ALA A 36 12.24 1.96 3.41
CA ALA A 36 12.91 2.84 2.48
C ALA A 36 12.44 4.31 2.61
N ALA A 37 11.16 4.54 2.92
CA ALA A 37 10.60 5.86 3.19
C ALA A 37 11.31 6.53 4.36
N VAL A 38 11.61 5.79 5.44
CA VAL A 38 12.42 6.31 6.56
C VAL A 38 13.79 6.82 6.10
N ILE A 39 14.45 6.13 5.16
CA ILE A 39 15.74 6.57 4.62
C ILE A 39 15.58 7.81 3.76
N LEU A 40 14.52 7.88 2.95
CA LEU A 40 14.24 9.03 2.10
C LEU A 40 13.90 10.26 2.94
N GLU A 41 13.11 10.09 4.00
CA GLU A 41 12.76 11.15 4.96
C GLU A 41 14.01 11.74 5.61
N VAL A 42 14.87 10.90 6.19
CA VAL A 42 16.16 11.34 6.74
C VAL A 42 17.05 11.99 5.68
N TYR A 43 16.94 11.58 4.41
CA TYR A 43 17.66 12.21 3.30
C TYR A 43 17.12 13.60 2.98
N LEU A 44 15.80 13.79 2.93
CA LEU A 44 15.16 15.09 2.73
C LEU A 44 15.44 16.05 3.88
N ASP A 45 15.47 15.54 5.11
CA ASP A 45 15.80 16.31 6.32
C ASP A 45 17.30 16.59 6.49
N GLN A 46 18.11 16.29 5.47
CA GLN A 46 19.57 16.48 5.49
C GLN A 46 20.28 15.75 6.63
N GLY A 47 19.72 14.63 7.10
CA GLY A 47 20.27 13.82 8.18
C GLY A 47 21.52 13.03 7.82
N PHE A 48 21.94 13.05 6.55
CA PHE A 48 23.19 12.48 6.08
C PHE A 48 24.26 13.56 5.88
N THR A 49 25.49 13.28 6.29
CA THR A 49 26.67 13.96 5.77
C THR A 49 26.99 13.40 4.39
N GLN A 50 27.12 14.29 3.40
CA GLN A 50 27.45 13.91 2.04
C GLN A 50 28.92 14.25 1.75
N THR A 51 29.72 13.21 1.51
CA THR A 51 31.10 13.36 1.02
C THR A 51 31.18 12.72 -0.35
N LYS A 52 31.27 13.51 -1.42
CA LYS A 52 31.14 13.05 -2.81
C LYS A 52 29.78 12.36 -3.04
N ASN A 53 29.76 11.04 -3.24
CA ASN A 53 28.56 10.21 -3.43
C ASN A 53 28.22 9.36 -2.19
N GLN A 54 28.93 9.58 -1.09
CA GLN A 54 28.88 8.74 0.09
C GLN A 54 28.08 9.46 1.19
N LEU A 55 27.07 8.77 1.70
CA LEU A 55 26.15 9.22 2.74
C LEU A 55 26.48 8.51 4.05
N ALA A 56 26.94 9.27 5.03
CA ALA A 56 27.10 8.82 6.39
C ALA A 56 26.08 9.50 7.30
N LEU A 57 25.31 8.70 8.03
CA LEU A 57 24.28 9.18 8.94
C LEU A 57 24.94 10.05 10.02
N LYS A 58 24.42 11.26 10.24
CA LYS A 58 24.93 12.14 11.28
C LYS A 58 24.60 11.55 12.67
N LYS A 59 25.46 11.79 13.66
CA LYS A 59 25.32 11.18 15.00
C LYS A 59 24.15 11.76 15.80
N ASP A 60 23.91 13.06 15.64
CA ASP A 60 22.76 13.78 16.18
C ASP A 60 21.42 13.18 15.72
N VAL A 61 21.31 12.73 14.46
CA VAL A 61 20.09 12.07 13.95
C VAL A 61 19.84 10.74 14.64
N LEU A 62 20.88 9.96 14.96
CA LEU A 62 20.74 8.73 15.75
C LEU A 62 20.27 9.03 17.17
N GLU A 63 20.75 10.12 17.76
CA GLU A 63 20.37 10.56 19.10
C GLU A 63 18.97 11.20 19.13
N GLN A 64 18.53 11.84 18.04
CA GLN A 64 17.19 12.42 17.88
C GLN A 64 16.14 11.40 17.41
N SER A 65 16.56 10.29 16.80
CA SER A 65 15.65 9.23 16.33
C SER A 65 14.81 8.60 17.44
N HIS A 66 15.17 8.83 18.71
CA HIS A 66 14.36 8.50 19.88
C HIS A 66 12.98 9.17 19.88
N THR A 67 12.77 10.23 19.10
CA THR A 67 11.47 10.93 18.98
C THR A 67 10.45 10.10 18.21
N MET A 68 10.88 9.27 17.25
CA MET A 68 9.97 8.42 16.46
C MET A 68 10.47 6.98 16.37
N LEU A 69 9.79 6.09 17.10
CA LEU A 69 10.18 4.68 17.27
C LEU A 69 10.43 3.93 15.97
N PHE A 70 9.66 4.21 14.91
CA PHE A 70 9.83 3.55 13.60
C PHE A 70 11.13 3.97 12.90
N GLN A 71 11.55 5.23 13.01
CA GLN A 71 12.83 5.70 12.48
C GLN A 71 13.98 5.02 13.23
N GLU A 72 13.91 5.00 14.56
CA GLU A 72 14.92 4.38 15.43
C GLU A 72 15.18 2.92 15.05
N ILE A 73 14.10 2.14 14.85
CA ILE A 73 14.18 0.72 14.49
C ILE A 73 15.00 0.53 13.20
N ILE A 74 14.74 1.33 12.18
CA ILE A 74 15.40 1.21 10.87
C ILE A 74 16.85 1.69 10.96
N LEU A 75 17.06 2.89 11.51
CA LEU A 75 18.38 3.50 11.58
C LEU A 75 19.33 2.66 12.44
N LYS A 76 18.90 2.16 13.61
CA LYS A 76 19.72 1.26 14.44
C LYS A 76 19.96 -0.08 13.76
N SER A 77 18.96 -0.65 13.08
CA SER A 77 19.13 -1.94 12.41
C SER A 77 20.12 -1.86 11.24
N LEU A 78 20.22 -0.69 10.58
CA LEU A 78 21.15 -0.45 9.49
C LEU A 78 22.52 0.04 9.99
N ALA A 79 22.58 0.87 11.03
CA ALA A 79 23.82 1.34 11.65
C ALA A 79 24.66 0.18 12.23
N ARG A 80 24.02 -0.85 12.80
CA ARG A 80 24.71 -2.08 13.23
C ARG A 80 25.46 -2.78 12.09
N GLN A 81 24.97 -2.65 10.86
CA GLN A 81 25.61 -3.21 9.66
C GLN A 81 26.68 -2.28 9.08
N ASN A 82 26.81 -1.06 9.59
CA ASN A 82 27.49 0.07 8.95
C ASN A 82 28.82 0.46 9.62
N ALA A 83 29.31 -0.31 10.58
CA ALA A 83 30.43 0.08 11.45
C ALA A 83 31.78 0.40 10.73
N LYS A 84 31.91 0.22 9.41
CA LYS A 84 33.17 0.41 8.68
C LYS A 84 33.08 0.98 7.24
N LYS A 85 31.91 1.33 6.69
CA LYS A 85 31.80 1.72 5.27
C LYS A 85 30.81 2.85 5.05
N SER A 86 31.16 3.86 4.25
CA SER A 86 30.19 4.85 3.80
C SER A 86 29.44 4.34 2.57
N TRP A 87 28.13 4.57 2.52
CA TRP A 87 27.20 3.99 1.53
C TRP A 87 26.58 5.08 0.68
N ASP A 88 26.31 4.80 -0.60
CA ASP A 88 25.49 5.71 -1.40
C ASP A 88 23.98 5.51 -1.10
N LEU A 89 23.13 6.39 -1.63
CA LEU A 89 21.67 6.30 -1.45
C LEU A 89 21.11 4.94 -1.90
N ARG A 90 21.65 4.39 -2.98
CA ARG A 90 21.23 3.09 -3.53
C ARG A 90 21.51 1.96 -2.57
N ASP A 91 22.67 1.96 -1.93
CA ASP A 91 23.07 0.98 -0.94
C ASP A 91 22.17 1.04 0.30
N TRP A 92 21.87 2.24 0.80
CA TRP A 92 20.95 2.44 1.92
C TRP A 92 19.56 1.87 1.60
N LEU A 93 18.97 2.24 0.46
CA LEU A 93 17.63 1.79 0.06
C LEU A 93 17.58 0.28 -0.18
N LYS A 94 18.62 -0.30 -0.82
CA LYS A 94 18.70 -1.75 -1.00
C LYS A 94 18.75 -2.48 0.34
N ARG A 95 19.54 -2.00 1.31
CA ARG A 95 19.63 -2.63 2.63
C ARG A 95 18.33 -2.52 3.42
N ALA A 96 17.65 -1.37 3.37
CA ALA A 96 16.33 -1.20 3.96
C ALA A 96 15.33 -2.24 3.40
N SER A 97 15.38 -2.49 2.09
CA SER A 97 14.53 -3.52 1.46
C SER A 97 14.88 -4.97 1.83
N MET A 98 16.07 -5.21 2.37
CA MET A 98 16.58 -6.54 2.74
C MET A 98 16.45 -6.83 4.24
N LEU A 99 15.79 -5.97 5.01
CA LEU A 99 15.60 -6.18 6.45
C LEU A 99 14.87 -7.51 6.75
N PRO A 100 15.24 -8.19 7.84
CA PRO A 100 14.62 -9.46 8.22
C PRO A 100 13.17 -9.24 8.67
N GLY A 101 12.35 -10.30 8.55
CA GLY A 101 10.93 -10.23 8.89
C GLY A 101 10.64 -9.83 10.35
N SER A 102 11.55 -10.12 11.29
CA SER A 102 11.44 -9.67 12.68
C SER A 102 11.55 -8.14 12.81
N THR A 103 12.45 -7.51 12.06
CA THR A 103 12.55 -6.04 12.00
C THR A 103 11.33 -5.44 11.31
N LEU A 104 10.84 -6.05 10.23
CA LEU A 104 9.63 -5.57 9.54
C LEU A 104 8.39 -5.62 10.45
N LYS A 105 8.24 -6.64 11.30
CA LYS A 105 7.15 -6.70 12.29
C LYS A 105 7.24 -5.58 13.33
N LYS A 106 8.44 -5.27 13.83
CA LYS A 106 8.66 -4.17 14.77
C LYS A 106 8.36 -2.82 14.10
N LEU A 107 8.78 -2.66 12.84
CA LEU A 107 8.46 -1.48 12.04
C LEU A 107 6.95 -1.31 11.89
N GLU A 108 6.23 -2.37 11.51
CA GLU A 108 4.77 -2.37 11.39
C GLU A 108 4.11 -1.92 12.69
N GLN A 109 4.51 -2.50 13.82
CA GLN A 109 3.97 -2.14 15.14
C GLN A 109 4.24 -0.68 15.49
N ALA A 110 5.45 -0.18 15.24
CA ALA A 110 5.83 1.19 15.57
C ALA A 110 5.09 2.21 14.69
N VAL A 111 5.02 1.98 13.38
CA VAL A 111 4.37 2.93 12.47
C VAL A 111 2.85 2.88 12.59
N SER A 112 2.26 1.69 12.73
CA SER A 112 0.81 1.56 12.96
C SER A 112 0.40 2.10 14.33
N GLY A 113 1.24 1.92 15.37
CA GLY A 113 1.02 2.51 16.69
C GLY A 113 1.01 4.04 16.61
N SER A 114 2.01 4.63 15.98
CA SER A 114 2.09 6.09 15.77
C SER A 114 0.85 6.63 15.03
N LEU A 115 0.42 5.98 13.94
CA LEU A 115 -0.76 6.41 13.19
C LEU A 115 -2.07 6.22 13.97
N LYS A 116 -2.17 5.16 14.79
CA LYS A 116 -3.32 4.91 15.67
C LYS A 116 -3.43 5.97 16.77
N GLU A 117 -2.31 6.37 17.37
CA GLU A 117 -2.26 7.44 18.38
C GLU A 117 -2.73 8.78 17.82
N LEU A 118 -2.48 9.03 16.52
CA LEU A 118 -2.97 10.19 15.79
C LEU A 118 -4.42 10.05 15.31
N GLY A 119 -5.07 8.89 15.51
CA GLY A 119 -6.41 8.61 15.00
C GLY A 119 -6.48 8.43 13.47
N LEU A 120 -5.35 8.22 12.81
CA LEU A 120 -5.23 8.13 11.34
C LEU A 120 -5.24 6.70 10.80
N LEU A 121 -5.17 5.71 11.68
CA LEU A 121 -5.21 4.30 11.33
C LEU A 121 -5.97 3.52 12.40
N GLU A 122 -6.78 2.57 11.99
CA GLU A 122 -7.47 1.66 12.88
C GLU A 122 -7.51 0.24 12.32
N GLU A 123 -7.98 -0.72 13.11
CA GLU A 123 -8.19 -2.09 12.68
C GLU A 123 -9.68 -2.41 12.67
N ILE A 124 -10.18 -2.81 11.50
CA ILE A 124 -11.58 -3.19 11.29
C ILE A 124 -11.68 -4.62 10.75
N PRO A 125 -12.87 -5.25 10.80
CA PRO A 125 -13.10 -6.49 10.07
C PRO A 125 -12.73 -6.33 8.59
N HIS A 126 -12.10 -7.35 8.01
CA HIS A 126 -11.77 -7.35 6.59
C HIS A 126 -13.04 -7.63 5.76
N LEU A 127 -13.13 -7.07 4.54
CA LEU A 127 -14.31 -7.25 3.68
C LEU A 127 -14.70 -8.71 3.44
N LEU A 128 -13.72 -9.58 3.19
CA LEU A 128 -13.93 -11.04 3.13
C LEU A 128 -14.58 -11.64 4.38
N GLY A 129 -14.25 -11.12 5.57
CA GLY A 129 -14.89 -11.53 6.82
C GLY A 129 -16.33 -11.03 6.97
N CYS A 130 -16.77 -10.10 6.12
CA CYS A 130 -18.16 -9.67 6.08
C CYS A 130 -19.06 -10.69 5.36
N ASP A 131 -18.53 -11.55 4.50
CA ASP A 131 -19.32 -12.58 3.82
C ASP A 131 -19.90 -13.61 4.81
N LEU A 132 -21.15 -14.06 4.58
CA LEU A 132 -21.89 -14.96 5.49
C LEU A 132 -21.10 -16.24 5.81
N TYR A 133 -20.39 -16.79 4.82
CA TYR A 133 -19.65 -18.02 5.00
C TYR A 133 -18.51 -17.85 5.99
N PHE A 134 -17.76 -16.75 5.90
CA PHE A 134 -16.64 -16.49 6.81
C PHE A 134 -17.10 -16.03 8.19
N ASP A 135 -18.17 -15.24 8.24
CA ASP A 135 -18.77 -14.76 9.50
C ASP A 135 -19.31 -15.94 10.32
N SER A 136 -20.08 -16.83 9.70
CA SER A 136 -20.63 -18.03 10.36
C SER A 136 -19.55 -19.05 10.76
N ALA A 137 -18.42 -19.09 10.04
CA ALA A 137 -17.26 -19.91 10.40
C ALA A 137 -16.43 -19.32 11.55
N GLY A 138 -16.77 -18.12 12.06
CA GLY A 138 -16.07 -17.47 13.16
C GLY A 138 -14.63 -17.05 12.82
N VAL A 139 -14.33 -16.86 11.54
CA VAL A 139 -12.97 -16.51 11.08
C VAL A 139 -12.74 -15.02 11.31
N ASN A 140 -11.90 -14.68 12.29
CA ASN A 140 -11.54 -13.30 12.56
C ASN A 140 -10.44 -12.83 11.60
N ILE A 141 -10.84 -12.15 10.52
CA ILE A 141 -9.93 -11.48 9.58
C ILE A 141 -10.04 -9.99 9.81
N LYS A 142 -8.91 -9.32 10.03
CA LYS A 142 -8.85 -7.87 10.21
C LYS A 142 -7.97 -7.20 9.17
N GLU A 143 -8.31 -5.97 8.85
CA GLU A 143 -7.52 -5.10 7.98
C GLU A 143 -7.28 -3.74 8.62
N TYR A 144 -6.26 -3.03 8.14
CA TYR A 144 -6.06 -1.64 8.49
C TYR A 144 -6.95 -0.74 7.64
N ARG A 145 -7.67 0.17 8.30
CA ARG A 145 -8.35 1.30 7.64
C ARG A 145 -7.60 2.58 7.99
N SER A 146 -7.15 3.30 6.96
CA SER A 146 -6.64 4.67 7.14
C SER A 146 -7.79 5.66 7.24
N ASP A 147 -7.58 6.78 7.94
CA ASP A 147 -8.56 7.87 7.97
C ASP A 147 -8.94 8.31 6.56
N ILE A 148 -10.25 8.47 6.32
CA ILE A 148 -10.79 8.67 4.98
C ILE A 148 -10.42 10.05 4.42
N GLN A 149 -10.43 11.07 5.27
CA GLN A 149 -10.17 12.45 4.84
C GLN A 149 -8.69 12.64 4.54
N GLU A 150 -7.82 12.21 5.45
CA GLU A 150 -6.38 12.36 5.30
C GLU A 150 -5.83 11.42 4.20
N TYR A 151 -6.37 10.20 4.04
CA TYR A 151 -6.03 9.34 2.89
C TYR A 151 -6.40 10.02 1.56
N SER A 152 -7.60 10.60 1.48
CA SER A 152 -8.05 11.31 0.26
C SER A 152 -7.19 12.55 0.01
N SER A 153 -6.87 13.32 1.04
CA SER A 153 -5.97 14.49 0.95
C SER A 153 -4.59 14.10 0.39
N ILE A 154 -3.93 13.10 0.98
CA ILE A 154 -2.60 12.64 0.52
C ILE A 154 -2.68 12.17 -0.93
N SER A 155 -3.66 11.31 -1.27
CA SER A 155 -3.79 10.75 -2.61
C SER A 155 -4.08 11.81 -3.68
N GLU A 156 -5.00 12.74 -3.42
CA GLU A 156 -5.32 13.81 -4.37
C GLU A 156 -4.17 14.82 -4.52
N ASN A 157 -3.41 15.13 -3.45
CA ASN A 157 -2.24 16.00 -3.57
C ASN A 157 -1.16 15.39 -4.48
N ILE A 158 -0.87 14.10 -4.31
CA ILE A 158 0.08 13.37 -5.18
C ILE A 158 -0.45 13.35 -6.62
N ARG A 159 -1.74 13.10 -6.82
CA ARG A 159 -2.36 13.07 -8.15
C ARG A 159 -2.30 14.44 -8.82
N ALA A 160 -2.67 15.51 -8.12
CA ALA A 160 -2.64 16.87 -8.62
C ALA A 160 -1.22 17.28 -9.07
N GLU A 161 -0.20 17.13 -8.21
CA GLU A 161 1.18 17.50 -8.55
C GLU A 161 1.73 16.76 -9.79
N ILE A 162 1.25 15.54 -10.04
CA ILE A 162 1.78 14.68 -11.11
C ILE A 162 0.99 14.78 -12.40
N LEU A 163 -0.33 14.93 -12.33
CA LEU A 163 -1.20 15.00 -13.51
C LEU A 163 -1.34 16.43 -14.04
N GLU A 164 -1.13 17.44 -13.20
CA GLU A 164 -1.17 18.84 -13.60
C GLU A 164 0.20 19.38 -14.02
N ASP A 165 0.18 20.45 -14.81
CA ASP A 165 1.39 21.15 -15.22
C ASP A 165 1.86 22.08 -14.08
N GLY A 166 2.94 21.69 -13.41
CA GLY A 166 3.55 22.51 -12.36
C GLY A 166 4.95 22.03 -11.93
N PRO A 167 5.58 22.65 -10.93
CA PRO A 167 6.70 22.03 -10.22
C PRO A 167 6.21 20.81 -9.43
N VAL A 168 7.09 19.83 -9.22
CA VAL A 168 6.83 18.66 -8.38
C VAL A 168 7.79 18.70 -7.21
N THR A 169 7.28 18.52 -6.00
CA THR A 169 8.07 18.51 -4.77
C THR A 169 8.99 17.28 -4.68
N ASP A 170 10.09 17.40 -3.93
CA ASP A 170 10.99 16.28 -3.66
C ASP A 170 10.29 15.15 -2.87
N GLU A 171 9.31 15.51 -2.02
CA GLU A 171 8.46 14.55 -1.32
C GLU A 171 7.60 13.75 -2.32
N THR A 172 6.93 14.42 -3.26
CA THR A 172 6.14 13.75 -4.30
C THR A 172 7.00 12.91 -5.25
N ILE A 173 8.25 13.34 -5.53
CA ILE A 173 9.23 12.50 -6.24
C ILE A 173 9.52 11.21 -5.47
N CYS A 174 9.75 11.30 -4.16
CA CYS A 174 9.95 10.14 -3.29
C CYS A 174 8.71 9.24 -3.24
N MET A 175 7.52 9.83 -3.11
CA MET A 175 6.25 9.13 -3.03
C MET A 175 5.97 8.32 -4.31
N LEU A 176 6.15 8.91 -5.50
CA LEU A 176 6.03 8.18 -6.76
C LEU A 176 7.00 7.00 -6.86
N TRP A 177 8.23 7.17 -6.38
CA TRP A 177 9.19 6.07 -6.33
C TRP A 177 8.70 4.95 -5.40
N LEU A 178 8.22 5.31 -4.21
CA LEU A 178 7.68 4.35 -3.23
C LEU A 178 6.45 3.61 -3.77
N LEU A 179 5.50 4.31 -4.41
CA LEU A 179 4.32 3.72 -5.05
C LEU A 179 4.71 2.74 -6.16
N ARG A 180 5.72 3.08 -6.97
CA ARG A 180 6.24 2.18 -8.01
C ARG A 180 6.90 0.93 -7.40
N GLU A 181 7.75 1.10 -6.40
CA GLU A 181 8.49 -0.02 -5.78
C GLU A 181 7.60 -0.91 -4.90
N SER A 182 6.47 -0.39 -4.42
CA SER A 182 5.46 -1.13 -3.66
C SER A 182 4.33 -1.72 -4.52
N GLY A 183 4.26 -1.31 -5.80
CA GLY A 183 3.23 -1.70 -6.77
C GLY A 183 1.87 -1.08 -6.53
N CYS A 184 1.78 -0.05 -5.70
CA CYS A 184 0.55 0.66 -5.41
C CYS A 184 0.15 1.65 -6.53
N MET A 185 0.94 1.82 -7.61
CA MET A 185 0.60 2.75 -8.69
C MET A 185 -0.81 2.54 -9.27
N HIS A 186 -1.26 1.29 -9.38
CA HIS A 186 -2.60 0.95 -9.88
C HIS A 186 -3.73 1.18 -8.88
N ASP A 187 -3.39 1.41 -7.61
CA ASP A 187 -4.38 1.76 -6.57
C ASP A 187 -4.75 3.25 -6.70
N PHE A 188 -3.82 4.09 -7.20
CA PHE A 188 -3.95 5.56 -7.22
C PHE A 188 -4.16 6.16 -8.61
N PHE A 189 -3.74 5.48 -9.67
CA PHE A 189 -3.83 5.99 -11.03
C PHE A 189 -4.59 5.03 -11.93
N SER A 190 -5.50 5.58 -12.73
CA SER A 190 -6.19 4.84 -13.77
C SER A 190 -5.21 4.37 -14.85
N ARG A 191 -5.61 3.40 -15.68
CA ARG A 191 -4.77 2.91 -16.79
C ARG A 191 -4.35 4.02 -17.75
N ASN A 192 -5.23 4.98 -18.00
CA ASN A 192 -4.95 6.10 -18.89
C ASN A 192 -4.00 7.12 -18.24
N GLU A 193 -4.13 7.33 -16.93
CA GLU A 193 -3.25 8.22 -16.17
C GLU A 193 -1.84 7.66 -16.03
N LEU A 194 -1.66 6.34 -15.97
CA LEU A 194 -0.34 5.72 -15.83
C LEU A 194 0.63 6.07 -16.97
N ASP A 195 0.12 6.28 -18.18
CA ASP A 195 0.95 6.74 -19.31
C ASP A 195 1.41 8.18 -19.10
N ILE A 196 0.54 9.05 -18.57
CA ILE A 196 0.84 10.43 -18.19
C ILE A 196 1.88 10.45 -17.06
N VAL A 197 1.66 9.65 -16.00
CA VAL A 197 2.57 9.50 -14.87
C VAL A 197 3.95 9.02 -15.35
N SER A 198 4.00 8.03 -16.25
CA SER A 198 5.24 7.53 -16.81
C SER A 198 6.02 8.63 -17.56
N ALA A 199 5.33 9.38 -18.42
CA ALA A 199 5.92 10.52 -19.14
C ALA A 199 6.41 11.61 -18.16
N ARG A 200 5.63 11.91 -17.12
CA ARG A 200 5.99 12.86 -16.07
C ARG A 200 7.24 12.42 -15.29
N MET A 201 7.30 11.15 -14.88
CA MET A 201 8.47 10.57 -14.22
C MET A 201 9.72 10.64 -15.10
N TYR A 202 9.59 10.46 -16.42
CA TYR A 202 10.69 10.61 -17.35
C TYR A 202 11.19 12.06 -17.44
N LYS A 203 10.29 13.04 -17.52
CA LYS A 203 10.66 14.47 -17.46
C LYS A 203 11.39 14.81 -16.16
N LEU A 204 10.88 14.33 -15.02
CA LEU A 204 11.52 14.51 -13.71
C LEU A 204 12.92 13.90 -13.67
N TYR A 205 13.09 12.69 -14.22
CA TYR A 205 14.41 12.06 -14.31
C TYR A 205 15.43 12.89 -15.11
N GLN A 206 15.00 13.63 -16.12
CA GLN A 206 15.87 14.50 -16.91
C GLN A 206 16.21 15.82 -16.20
N GLY A 207 15.26 16.40 -15.46
CA GLY A 207 15.38 17.76 -14.91
C GLY A 207 15.67 17.87 -13.42
N ALA A 208 15.24 16.90 -12.60
CA ALA A 208 15.34 16.97 -11.14
C ALA A 208 16.51 16.13 -10.60
N PRO A 209 17.46 16.72 -9.83
CA PRO A 209 18.61 15.99 -9.29
C PRO A 209 18.23 14.77 -8.46
N LEU A 210 17.22 14.89 -7.59
CA LEU A 210 16.74 13.80 -6.75
C LEU A 210 16.15 12.67 -7.59
N ALA A 211 15.27 12.97 -8.55
CA ALA A 211 14.69 11.96 -9.44
C ALA A 211 15.77 11.24 -10.26
N LYS A 212 16.79 11.97 -10.72
CA LYS A 212 17.93 11.39 -11.44
C LYS A 212 18.73 10.39 -10.60
N ALA A 213 18.89 10.66 -9.31
CA ALA A 213 19.54 9.74 -8.37
C ALA A 213 18.63 8.56 -7.96
N LEU A 214 17.35 8.83 -7.71
CA LEU A 214 16.42 7.91 -7.08
C LEU A 214 15.75 6.94 -8.08
N TYR A 215 15.25 7.45 -9.21
CA TYR A 215 14.43 6.66 -10.13
C TYR A 215 15.13 5.44 -10.74
N PRO A 216 16.45 5.46 -11.04
CA PRO A 216 17.16 4.26 -11.49
C PRO A 216 17.25 3.14 -10.46
N ILE A 217 17.05 3.45 -9.17
CA ILE A 217 17.13 2.47 -8.09
C ILE A 217 15.88 1.59 -8.12
N ARG A 218 16.09 0.26 -8.18
CA ARG A 218 15.05 -0.76 -8.11
C ARG A 218 15.32 -1.67 -6.91
N ILE A 219 14.44 -1.63 -5.91
CA ILE A 219 14.46 -2.51 -4.74
C ILE A 219 13.46 -3.66 -4.88
N HIS A 220 12.41 -3.49 -5.70
CA HIS A 220 11.37 -4.49 -5.94
C HIS A 220 11.91 -5.85 -6.44
N ARG A 221 13.04 -5.89 -7.17
CA ARG A 221 13.69 -7.14 -7.63
C ARG A 221 14.27 -7.99 -6.48
N GLY A 222 14.67 -7.37 -5.37
CA GLY A 222 15.03 -8.11 -4.15
C GLY A 222 13.80 -8.73 -3.47
N ILE A 223 12.66 -8.05 -3.59
CA ILE A 223 11.37 -8.43 -2.99
C ILE A 223 10.73 -9.63 -3.72
N GLU A 224 10.44 -9.52 -5.01
CA GLU A 224 11.26 -10.28 -5.95
C GLU A 224 11.59 -11.76 -5.73
N LEU A 225 12.90 -11.96 -5.66
CA LEU A 225 13.57 -13.21 -5.35
C LEU A 225 13.10 -13.82 -4.03
N ALA A 226 12.82 -13.01 -3.01
CA ALA A 226 12.29 -13.49 -1.74
C ALA A 226 10.88 -14.08 -1.89
N ALA A 227 10.02 -13.47 -2.71
CA ALA A 227 8.69 -14.01 -3.04
C ALA A 227 8.82 -15.29 -3.87
N LYS A 228 9.69 -15.31 -4.90
CA LYS A 228 9.95 -16.52 -5.72
C LYS A 228 10.45 -17.70 -4.88
N GLN A 229 11.34 -17.49 -3.90
CA GLN A 229 11.80 -18.53 -2.98
C GLN A 229 10.64 -19.09 -2.13
N PHE A 230 9.75 -18.23 -1.65
CA PHE A 230 8.55 -18.61 -0.90
C PHE A 230 7.59 -19.47 -1.72
N PHE A 231 7.36 -19.13 -3.00
CA PHE A 231 6.56 -19.96 -3.92
C PHE A 231 7.20 -21.33 -4.20
N ARG A 232 8.54 -21.41 -4.28
CA ARG A 232 9.23 -22.70 -4.44
C ARG A 232 9.07 -23.61 -3.22
N MET A 233 8.88 -23.04 -2.03
CA MET A 233 8.56 -23.80 -0.80
C MET A 233 7.08 -24.20 -0.72
N LYS A 234 6.16 -23.43 -1.32
CA LYS A 234 4.72 -23.75 -1.39
C LYS A 234 4.30 -24.23 -2.79
N LYS A 235 4.96 -25.26 -3.33
CA LYS A 235 4.61 -25.84 -4.65
C LYS A 235 3.17 -26.39 -4.65
N GLY A 236 2.22 -25.60 -5.15
CA GLY A 236 0.84 -26.04 -5.36
C GLY A 236 -0.14 -24.93 -5.75
N ALA A 237 0.24 -24.03 -6.67
CA ALA A 237 -0.57 -23.03 -7.40
C ALA A 237 0.40 -21.87 -7.72
N VAL A 238 0.72 -21.50 -8.95
CA VAL A 238 -0.13 -21.06 -10.04
C VAL A 238 0.75 -21.11 -11.30
N LYS A 239 0.28 -21.73 -12.39
CA LYS A 239 0.81 -21.52 -13.74
C LYS A 239 -0.21 -20.67 -14.48
N THR A 240 0.16 -19.48 -14.95
CA THR A 240 -0.64 -18.75 -15.95
C THR A 240 0.16 -18.61 -17.24
N GLN A 241 -0.51 -18.92 -18.36
CA GLN A 241 -0.02 -18.81 -19.73
C GLN A 241 -0.23 -17.37 -20.24
N VAL A 242 0.60 -16.41 -19.84
CA VAL A 242 0.83 -15.21 -20.67
C VAL A 242 2.27 -14.77 -20.47
N GLY A 243 3.10 -15.02 -21.48
CA GLY A 243 4.49 -14.61 -21.51
C GLY A 243 4.63 -13.16 -21.99
N SER A 244 5.04 -12.28 -21.08
CA SER A 244 5.99 -11.16 -21.25
C SER A 244 5.74 -10.11 -20.16
N GLY A 245 6.74 -9.84 -19.30
CA GLY A 245 6.66 -8.81 -18.24
C GLY A 245 6.47 -9.34 -16.81
N LEU A 246 7.25 -10.34 -16.40
CA LEU A 246 6.95 -11.20 -15.24
C LEU A 246 7.58 -10.75 -13.91
N ASN A 247 7.54 -9.47 -13.53
CA ASN A 247 8.16 -9.02 -12.28
C ASN A 247 7.27 -7.94 -11.60
N PHE A 248 6.56 -8.33 -10.52
CA PHE A 248 5.75 -7.49 -9.60
C PHE A 248 4.21 -7.48 -9.73
N LEU A 249 3.58 -8.51 -10.30
CA LEU A 249 2.10 -8.62 -10.28
C LEU A 249 1.52 -9.11 -8.94
N PHE A 250 2.30 -9.80 -8.11
CA PHE A 250 1.74 -10.48 -6.94
C PHE A 250 1.17 -9.55 -5.84
N PRO A 251 1.84 -8.45 -5.46
CA PRO A 251 1.26 -7.49 -4.51
C PRO A 251 -0.02 -6.85 -5.03
N ILE A 252 -0.06 -6.56 -6.34
CA ILE A 252 -1.24 -6.04 -7.03
C ILE A 252 -2.36 -7.09 -6.98
N LEU A 253 -2.09 -8.35 -7.32
CA LEU A 253 -3.06 -9.44 -7.33
C LEU A 253 -3.60 -9.79 -5.92
N GLU A 254 -2.77 -9.72 -4.88
CA GLU A 254 -3.23 -9.91 -3.50
C GLU A 254 -4.09 -8.73 -3.01
N ARG A 255 -3.83 -7.49 -3.48
CA ARG A 255 -4.60 -6.29 -3.14
C ARG A 255 -5.89 -6.15 -3.95
N SER A 256 -5.91 -6.64 -5.18
CA SER A 256 -7.02 -6.48 -6.13
C SER A 256 -8.00 -7.67 -6.12
N GLN A 257 -8.10 -8.41 -5.02
CA GLN A 257 -8.97 -9.59 -4.96
C GLN A 257 -10.43 -9.19 -4.90
N ALA A 258 -11.24 -9.78 -5.78
CA ALA A 258 -12.68 -9.61 -5.73
C ALA A 258 -13.25 -10.32 -4.50
N VAL A 259 -14.10 -9.62 -3.75
CA VAL A 259 -14.78 -10.17 -2.56
C VAL A 259 -16.23 -10.44 -2.92
N PHE A 260 -16.71 -11.65 -2.64
CA PHE A 260 -18.13 -11.95 -2.73
C PHE A 260 -18.76 -11.68 -1.37
N ILE A 261 -19.89 -10.99 -1.37
CA ILE A 261 -20.73 -10.75 -0.20
C ILE A 261 -22.08 -11.39 -0.47
N ASP A 262 -22.35 -12.47 0.24
CA ASP A 262 -23.65 -13.14 0.24
C ASP A 262 -24.77 -12.25 0.78
N LEU A 263 -25.98 -12.44 0.25
CA LEU A 263 -27.20 -11.73 0.64
C LEU A 263 -28.04 -12.60 1.57
N GLU A 264 -28.65 -11.99 2.57
CA GLU A 264 -29.53 -12.73 3.50
C GLU A 264 -30.86 -13.15 2.85
N ALA A 265 -31.24 -12.48 1.75
CA ALA A 265 -32.46 -12.77 1.01
C ALA A 265 -32.29 -12.65 -0.50
N MET A 266 -33.21 -13.30 -1.23
CA MET A 266 -33.30 -13.19 -2.68
C MET A 266 -34.00 -11.91 -3.10
N PHE A 267 -33.25 -11.00 -3.71
CA PHE A 267 -33.79 -9.74 -4.22
C PHE A 267 -33.77 -9.71 -5.75
N SER A 268 -34.94 -9.46 -6.35
CA SER A 268 -35.10 -9.22 -7.80
C SER A 268 -34.70 -7.80 -8.22
N ASN A 269 -34.68 -6.85 -7.28
CA ASN A 269 -34.39 -5.44 -7.50
C ASN A 269 -32.90 -5.11 -7.22
N PRO A 270 -32.15 -4.51 -8.16
CA PRO A 270 -30.79 -4.03 -7.94
C PRO A 270 -30.63 -3.09 -6.73
N ALA A 271 -31.59 -2.19 -6.49
CA ALA A 271 -31.52 -1.23 -5.38
C ALA A 271 -31.64 -1.92 -4.01
N ALA A 272 -32.51 -2.92 -3.90
CA ALA A 272 -32.68 -3.70 -2.67
C ALA A 272 -31.42 -4.51 -2.35
N ARG A 273 -30.76 -5.12 -3.35
CA ARG A 273 -29.46 -5.80 -3.16
C ARG A 273 -28.38 -4.86 -2.67
N LEU A 274 -28.28 -3.68 -3.28
CA LEU A 274 -27.29 -2.68 -2.89
C LEU A 274 -27.52 -2.22 -1.44
N HIS A 275 -28.77 -2.04 -1.05
CA HIS A 275 -29.15 -1.69 0.32
C HIS A 275 -28.73 -2.76 1.33
N ASP A 276 -29.01 -4.04 1.04
CA ASP A 276 -28.65 -5.16 1.91
C ASP A 276 -27.13 -5.28 2.11
N VAL A 277 -26.36 -5.21 1.02
CA VAL A 277 -24.88 -5.21 1.08
C VAL A 277 -24.36 -4.02 1.89
N LYS A 278 -24.93 -2.83 1.67
CA LYS A 278 -24.54 -1.63 2.42
C LYS A 278 -24.79 -1.81 3.92
N GLN A 279 -26.00 -2.22 4.30
CA GLN A 279 -26.37 -2.43 5.69
C GLN A 279 -25.46 -3.45 6.36
N ARG A 280 -25.13 -4.54 5.66
CA ARG A 280 -24.20 -5.56 6.14
C ARG A 280 -22.81 -5.01 6.40
N LEU A 281 -22.22 -4.31 5.43
CA LEU A 281 -20.88 -3.70 5.56
C LEU A 281 -20.83 -2.67 6.68
N GLU A 282 -21.85 -1.81 6.77
CA GLU A 282 -21.97 -0.79 7.83
C GLU A 282 -22.13 -1.42 9.22
N SER A 283 -22.88 -2.52 9.34
CA SER A 283 -23.00 -3.27 10.60
C SER A 283 -21.66 -3.86 11.09
N LYS A 284 -20.70 -4.06 10.18
CA LYS A 284 -19.34 -4.53 10.48
C LYS A 284 -18.35 -3.37 10.65
N GLY A 285 -18.82 -2.13 10.57
CA GLY A 285 -18.05 -0.91 10.83
C GLY A 285 -17.46 -0.23 9.60
N HIS A 286 -17.74 -0.70 8.38
CA HIS A 286 -17.27 -0.06 7.15
C HIS A 286 -18.09 1.19 6.81
N THR A 287 -17.47 2.17 6.15
CA THR A 287 -18.18 3.32 5.58
C THR A 287 -18.46 3.07 4.11
N VAL A 288 -19.71 3.17 3.66
CA VAL A 288 -20.10 2.90 2.27
C VAL A 288 -20.75 4.13 1.64
N THR A 289 -20.13 4.66 0.58
CA THR A 289 -20.66 5.77 -0.23
C THR A 289 -20.98 5.28 -1.64
N VAL A 290 -22.18 5.59 -2.13
CA VAL A 290 -22.56 5.25 -3.51
C VAL A 290 -22.07 6.36 -4.44
N LEU A 291 -21.18 6.04 -5.37
CA LEU A 291 -20.64 6.98 -6.35
C LEU A 291 -21.49 7.03 -7.62
N GLN A 292 -22.00 5.87 -8.04
CA GLN A 292 -22.83 5.75 -9.23
C GLN A 292 -23.88 4.65 -9.02
N GLU A 293 -25.15 4.99 -9.24
CA GLU A 293 -26.26 4.04 -9.24
C GLU A 293 -26.43 3.35 -10.60
N GLY A 294 -27.13 2.21 -10.61
CA GLY A 294 -27.45 1.47 -11.83
C GLY A 294 -27.57 -0.04 -11.60
N GLN A 295 -27.57 -0.82 -12.68
CA GLN A 295 -27.61 -2.28 -12.59
C GLN A 295 -26.32 -2.86 -11.97
N ILE A 296 -25.18 -2.19 -12.23
CA ILE A 296 -23.88 -2.48 -11.63
C ILE A 296 -23.41 -1.17 -10.97
N PRO A 297 -23.75 -0.95 -9.69
CA PRO A 297 -23.37 0.27 -9.00
C PRO A 297 -21.86 0.34 -8.75
N THR A 298 -21.34 1.58 -8.70
CA THR A 298 -19.99 1.87 -8.24
C THR A 298 -20.09 2.46 -6.83
N ILE A 299 -19.41 1.83 -5.88
CA ILE A 299 -19.43 2.21 -4.47
C ILE A 299 -18.01 2.40 -3.95
N LYS A 300 -17.82 3.37 -3.07
CA LYS A 300 -16.61 3.53 -2.28
C LYS A 300 -16.84 2.89 -0.91
N ILE A 301 -16.04 1.89 -0.57
CA ILE A 301 -16.03 1.26 0.75
C ILE A 301 -14.72 1.70 1.41
N ASP A 302 -14.86 2.45 2.50
CA ASP A 302 -13.77 3.17 3.17
C ASP A 302 -12.95 3.99 2.16
N ASN A 303 -11.72 3.57 1.87
CA ASN A 303 -10.80 4.26 0.96
C ASN A 303 -10.73 3.67 -0.45
N ILE A 304 -11.43 2.56 -0.73
CA ILE A 304 -11.30 1.83 -1.99
C ILE A 304 -12.63 1.85 -2.76
N VAL A 305 -12.53 2.05 -4.07
CA VAL A 305 -13.69 2.03 -4.98
C VAL A 305 -13.90 0.62 -5.53
N TYR A 306 -15.15 0.19 -5.59
CA TYR A 306 -15.56 -1.11 -6.07
C TYR A 306 -16.70 -1.00 -7.08
N GLN A 307 -16.71 -1.88 -8.07
CA GLN A 307 -17.94 -2.25 -8.76
C GLN A 307 -18.63 -3.37 -7.99
N ALA A 308 -19.90 -3.16 -7.69
CA ALA A 308 -20.76 -4.14 -7.05
C ALA A 308 -21.52 -4.91 -8.14
N ILE A 309 -20.97 -6.05 -8.55
CA ILE A 309 -21.55 -6.89 -9.62
C ILE A 309 -22.45 -7.96 -9.01
N PRO A 310 -23.74 -8.00 -9.35
CA PRO A 310 -24.61 -9.11 -8.95
C PRO A 310 -24.06 -10.45 -9.41
N HIS A 311 -24.03 -11.43 -8.51
CA HIS A 311 -23.45 -12.73 -8.82
C HIS A 311 -24.14 -13.84 -8.03
N ALA A 312 -24.02 -15.08 -8.50
CA ALA A 312 -24.47 -16.26 -7.78
C ALA A 312 -23.39 -17.33 -7.82
N ILE A 313 -23.15 -17.99 -6.69
CA ILE A 313 -22.26 -19.14 -6.58
C ILE A 313 -23.12 -20.39 -6.59
N TYR A 314 -22.87 -21.27 -7.56
CA TYR A 314 -23.64 -22.48 -7.76
C TYR A 314 -22.98 -23.67 -7.05
N GLY A 315 -23.59 -24.09 -5.94
CA GLY A 315 -23.32 -25.35 -5.26
C GLY A 315 -24.53 -26.29 -5.36
N ARG A 316 -24.82 -27.04 -4.28
CA ARG A 316 -26.09 -27.81 -4.17
C ARG A 316 -27.32 -26.90 -4.12
N VAL A 317 -27.17 -25.71 -3.53
CA VAL A 317 -28.16 -24.63 -3.49
C VAL A 317 -27.47 -23.37 -4.00
N PRO A 318 -28.08 -22.58 -4.90
CA PRO A 318 -27.49 -21.36 -5.40
C PRO A 318 -27.48 -20.27 -4.32
N ILE A 319 -26.30 -19.74 -4.04
CA ILE A 319 -26.08 -18.65 -3.09
C ILE A 319 -25.96 -17.35 -3.90
N HIS A 320 -26.81 -16.37 -3.61
CA HIS A 320 -26.88 -15.13 -4.39
C HIS A 320 -26.25 -13.99 -3.62
N GLY A 321 -25.45 -13.19 -4.29
CA GLY A 321 -24.69 -12.14 -3.65
C GLY A 321 -24.23 -11.04 -4.59
N VAL A 322 -23.29 -10.26 -4.08
CA VAL A 322 -22.63 -9.21 -4.83
C VAL A 322 -21.14 -9.44 -4.80
N ARG A 323 -20.52 -9.49 -5.98
CA ARG A 323 -19.08 -9.51 -6.14
C ARG A 323 -18.56 -8.08 -6.23
N LEU A 324 -17.83 -7.67 -5.21
CA LEU A 324 -17.10 -6.43 -5.13
C LEU A 324 -15.79 -6.57 -5.90
N ILE A 325 -15.64 -5.86 -7.01
CA ILE A 325 -14.41 -5.83 -7.80
C ILE A 325 -13.73 -4.47 -7.59
N PRO A 326 -12.51 -4.44 -7.01
CA PRO A 326 -11.77 -3.19 -6.85
C PRO A 326 -11.57 -2.46 -8.18
N LYS A 327 -11.69 -1.14 -8.15
CA LYS A 327 -11.36 -0.24 -9.25
C LYS A 327 -10.29 0.76 -8.81
N PRO A 328 -9.33 1.10 -9.70
CA PRO A 328 -8.54 2.31 -9.54
C PRO A 328 -9.47 3.51 -9.40
N LEU A 329 -9.07 4.51 -8.60
CA LEU A 329 -9.73 5.81 -8.58
C LEU A 329 -9.81 6.36 -10.02
N ILE A 330 -11.00 6.79 -10.44
CA ILE A 330 -11.30 7.26 -11.81
C ILE A 330 -10.76 8.66 -12.00
#